data_AF-A0A965A3J5-F1
#
_entry.id   AF-A0A965A3J5-F1
#
_cell.length_a   1.000
_cell.length_b   1.000
_cell.length_c   1.000
_cell.angle_alpha   90.00
_cell.angle_beta   90.00
_cell.angle_gamma   90.00
#
_symmetry.space_group_name_H-M   'P 1'
#
loop_
_entity.id
_entity.type
_entity.pdbx_description
1 polymer ?
#
loop_
_entity_poly.entity_id
_entity_poly.type
_entity_poly.pdbx_seq_one_letter_code
_entity_poly.pdbx_strand_id
1 'polypeptide(L)'
;MYTQSFSVQDGPGLKTVEATSAEDAERGEQFQARIDADGRIEPQDWMPEAYRKTLVRQISQHAHSEIVGMLPEGNWILRAPSLKRKCILIAKVQDEAGHGLYLYSAAETLGT
;
A
#
# COMPACT_ATOMS: atom_id res chain seq x y z
N MET A 1 -10.08 -7.56 4.86
CA MET A 1 -11.04 -6.46 4.68
C MET A 1 -10.75 -5.54 3.47
N TYR A 2 -9.65 -5.68 2.71
CA TYR A 2 -9.40 -4.84 1.51
C TYR A 2 -8.99 -5.58 0.22
N THR A 3 -8.96 -6.90 0.20
CA THR A 3 -8.66 -7.70 -1.01
C THR A 3 -9.89 -7.93 -1.90
N GLN A 4 -11.06 -7.45 -1.48
CA GLN A 4 -12.33 -7.64 -2.20
C GLN A 4 -12.61 -6.59 -3.28
N SER A 5 -11.65 -5.72 -3.64
CA SER A 5 -11.85 -4.81 -4.78
C SER A 5 -12.01 -5.52 -6.13
N PHE A 6 -11.71 -6.83 -6.19
CA PHE A 6 -12.01 -7.67 -7.35
C PHE A 6 -13.44 -8.22 -7.36
N SER A 7 -14.18 -8.10 -6.27
CA SER A 7 -15.51 -8.72 -6.08
C SER A 7 -16.64 -7.71 -5.82
N VAL A 8 -16.39 -6.41 -5.95
CA VAL A 8 -17.47 -5.40 -5.91
C VAL A 8 -18.17 -5.41 -7.27
N GLN A 9 -19.46 -5.76 -7.30
CA GLN A 9 -20.28 -5.62 -8.51
C GLN A 9 -20.24 -4.17 -9.00
N ASP A 10 -19.87 -4.01 -10.26
CA ASP A 10 -19.62 -2.73 -10.92
C ASP A 10 -20.85 -1.83 -10.90
N GLY A 11 -20.71 -0.66 -10.29
CA GLY A 11 -21.59 0.47 -10.57
C GLY A 11 -21.33 0.99 -11.99
N PRO A 12 -22.31 1.65 -12.64
CA PRO A 12 -22.19 2.11 -14.02
C PRO A 12 -21.06 3.14 -14.12
N GLY A 13 -19.87 2.71 -14.55
CA GLY A 13 -18.70 3.58 -14.69
C GLY A 13 -17.33 2.93 -14.40
N LEU A 14 -17.27 1.77 -13.75
CA LEU A 14 -16.01 1.02 -13.64
C LEU A 14 -15.84 0.13 -14.87
N LYS A 15 -14.78 0.37 -15.64
CA LYS A 15 -14.39 -0.52 -16.74
C LYS A 15 -13.79 -1.79 -16.15
N THR A 16 -14.48 -2.91 -16.31
CA THR A 16 -13.87 -4.24 -16.24
C THR A 16 -12.63 -4.23 -17.13
N VAL A 17 -11.50 -4.69 -16.59
CA VAL A 17 -10.32 -4.96 -17.42
C VAL A 17 -10.63 -6.25 -18.16
N GLU A 18 -11.33 -6.15 -19.28
CA GLU A 18 -11.49 -7.28 -20.21
C GLU A 18 -10.08 -7.69 -20.65
N ALA A 19 -9.79 -8.99 -20.58
CA ALA A 19 -8.54 -9.53 -21.09
C ALA A 19 -8.46 -9.22 -22.60
N THR A 20 -7.53 -8.36 -22.97
CA THR A 20 -7.41 -7.83 -24.34
C THR A 20 -6.86 -8.86 -25.32
N SER A 21 -6.38 -10.02 -24.85
CA SER A 21 -5.85 -11.11 -25.67
C SER A 21 -5.89 -12.46 -24.91
N ALA A 22 -5.74 -13.57 -25.65
CA ALA A 22 -5.61 -14.91 -25.05
C ALA A 22 -4.35 -15.04 -24.16
N GLU A 23 -3.28 -14.33 -24.51
CA GLU A 23 -2.05 -14.28 -23.71
C GLU A 23 -2.27 -13.55 -22.37
N ASP A 24 -3.12 -12.52 -22.34
CA ASP A 24 -3.49 -11.82 -21.11
C ASP A 24 -4.35 -12.70 -20.19
N ALA A 25 -5.18 -13.57 -20.76
CA ALA A 25 -5.97 -14.54 -20.00
C ALA A 25 -5.05 -15.60 -19.34
N GLU A 26 -4.09 -16.14 -20.09
CA GLU A 26 -3.13 -17.14 -19.56
C GLU A 26 -2.28 -16.55 -18.42
N ARG A 27 -1.75 -15.32 -18.59
CA ARG A 27 -1.00 -14.64 -17.53
C ARG A 27 -1.87 -14.38 -16.30
N GLY A 28 -3.15 -14.06 -16.50
CA GLY A 28 -4.14 -13.90 -15.44
C GLY A 28 -4.33 -15.18 -14.62
N GLU A 29 -4.45 -16.34 -15.28
CA GLU A 29 -4.57 -17.64 -14.61
C GLU A 29 -3.31 -17.99 -13.82
N GLN A 30 -2.12 -17.76 -14.39
CA GLN A 30 -0.84 -17.98 -13.71
C GLN A 30 -0.69 -17.09 -12.45
N PHE A 31 -1.11 -15.83 -12.56
CA PHE A 31 -1.16 -14.92 -11.42
C PHE A 31 -2.11 -15.44 -10.33
N GLN A 32 -3.33 -15.86 -10.70
CA GLN A 32 -4.31 -16.37 -9.74
C GLN A 32 -3.82 -17.66 -9.06
N ALA A 33 -3.25 -18.59 -9.82
CA ALA A 33 -2.67 -19.82 -9.27
C ALA A 33 -1.55 -19.54 -8.26
N ARG A 34 -0.72 -18.50 -8.51
CA ARG A 34 0.31 -18.07 -7.56
C ARG A 34 -0.29 -17.49 -6.28
N ILE A 35 -1.37 -16.70 -6.38
CA ILE A 35 -2.09 -16.18 -5.21
C ILE A 35 -2.74 -17.31 -4.41
N ASP A 36 -3.39 -18.26 -5.07
CA ASP A 36 -4.07 -19.39 -4.41
C ASP A 36 -3.07 -20.32 -3.70
N ALA A 37 -1.83 -20.37 -4.18
CA ALA A 37 -0.71 -21.07 -3.55
C ALA A 37 0.02 -20.25 -2.47
N ASP A 38 -0.52 -19.09 -2.07
CA ASP A 38 0.06 -18.15 -1.10
C ASP A 38 1.46 -17.64 -1.50
N GLY A 39 1.70 -17.56 -2.81
CA GLY A 39 2.94 -17.05 -3.39
C GLY A 39 3.04 -15.53 -3.31
N ARG A 40 4.26 -15.02 -3.14
CA ARG A 40 4.54 -13.57 -3.14
C ARG A 40 4.58 -13.04 -4.56
N ILE A 41 4.10 -11.83 -4.81
CA ILE A 41 4.25 -11.12 -6.09
C ILE A 41 5.37 -10.11 -5.94
N GLU A 42 6.41 -10.23 -6.76
CA GLU A 42 7.58 -9.34 -6.73
C GLU A 42 7.45 -8.21 -7.78
N PRO A 43 8.19 -7.10 -7.66
CA PRO A 43 8.03 -5.93 -8.54
C PRO A 43 8.19 -6.21 -10.04
N GLN A 44 9.05 -7.18 -10.39
CA GLN A 44 9.36 -7.57 -11.76
C GLN A 44 8.35 -8.58 -12.33
N ASP A 45 7.52 -9.18 -11.48
CA ASP A 45 6.50 -10.13 -11.91
C ASP A 45 5.41 -9.40 -12.70
N TRP A 46 4.85 -10.09 -13.70
CA TRP A 46 3.62 -9.63 -14.32
C TRP A 46 2.49 -9.65 -13.30
N MET A 47 1.67 -8.60 -13.28
CA MET A 47 0.47 -8.52 -12.46
C MET A 47 -0.60 -7.70 -13.19
N PRO A 48 -1.91 -7.93 -12.94
CA PRO A 48 -2.97 -7.14 -13.55
C PRO A 48 -2.82 -5.64 -13.25
N GLU A 49 -3.08 -4.80 -14.23
CA GLU A 49 -2.92 -3.34 -14.09
C GLU A 49 -3.82 -2.76 -12.99
N ALA A 50 -5.04 -3.29 -12.83
CA ALA A 50 -5.94 -2.92 -11.74
C ALA A 50 -5.39 -3.31 -10.36
N TYR A 51 -4.70 -4.46 -10.27
CA TYR A 51 -4.01 -4.91 -9.05
C TYR A 51 -2.89 -3.94 -8.68
N ARG A 52 -2.00 -3.62 -9.64
CA ARG A 52 -0.89 -2.67 -9.46
C ARG A 52 -1.39 -1.30 -9.00
N LYS A 53 -2.37 -0.71 -9.70
CA LYS A 53 -2.96 0.59 -9.35
C LYS A 53 -3.58 0.60 -7.96
N THR A 54 -4.24 -0.50 -7.59
CA THR A 54 -4.85 -0.62 -6.25
C THR A 54 -3.78 -0.70 -5.17
N LEU A 55 -2.70 -1.46 -5.38
CA LEU A 55 -1.57 -1.51 -4.46
C LEU A 55 -0.88 -0.16 -4.32
N VAL A 56 -0.58 0.53 -5.43
CA VAL A 56 -0.05 1.90 -5.39
C VAL A 56 -0.94 2.79 -4.53
N ARG A 57 -2.25 2.81 -4.81
CA ARG A 57 -3.20 3.60 -4.02
C ARG A 57 -3.13 3.25 -2.53
N GLN A 58 -3.15 1.97 -2.19
CA GLN A 58 -3.20 1.52 -0.80
C GLN A 58 -1.88 1.77 -0.06
N ILE A 59 -0.74 1.41 -0.65
CA ILE A 59 0.59 1.56 -0.04
C ILE A 59 0.94 3.04 0.10
N SER A 60 0.69 3.86 -0.92
CA SER A 60 0.91 5.31 -0.83
C SER A 60 -0.01 5.94 0.21
N GLN A 61 -1.29 5.54 0.30
CA GLN A 61 -2.18 6.02 1.37
C GLN A 61 -1.75 5.57 2.76
N HIS A 62 -1.14 4.38 2.88
CA HIS A 62 -0.51 3.92 4.12
C HIS A 62 0.68 4.84 4.45
N ALA A 63 1.56 5.12 3.50
CA ALA A 63 2.69 6.05 3.69
C ALA A 63 2.21 7.46 4.09
N HIS A 64 1.18 8.00 3.42
CA HIS A 64 0.57 9.27 3.80
C HIS A 64 0.05 9.26 5.24
N SER A 65 -0.49 8.12 5.69
CA SER A 65 -1.03 7.98 7.05
C SER A 65 0.07 8.02 8.10
N GLU A 66 1.22 7.38 7.86
CA GLU A 66 2.40 7.50 8.74
C GLU A 66 2.83 8.98 8.86
N ILE A 67 2.97 9.69 7.73
CA ILE A 67 3.40 11.10 7.73
C ILE A 67 2.39 12.02 8.43
N VAL A 68 1.10 11.86 8.16
CA VAL A 68 0.06 12.68 8.79
C VAL A 68 -0.11 12.33 10.26
N GLY A 69 0.13 11.07 10.65
CA GLY A 69 0.10 10.59 12.04
C GLY A 69 1.12 11.30 12.95
N MET A 70 2.25 11.72 12.39
CA MET A 70 3.26 12.49 13.10
C MET A 70 2.76 13.88 13.57
N LEU A 71 1.75 14.47 12.91
CA LEU A 71 1.24 15.82 13.23
C LEU A 71 0.54 15.91 14.60
N PRO A 72 -0.52 15.11 14.88
CA PRO A 72 -1.18 15.16 16.18
C PRO A 72 -0.25 14.77 17.34
N GLU A 73 0.70 13.86 17.11
CA GLU A 73 1.69 13.47 18.11
C GLU A 73 2.78 14.53 18.31
N GLY A 74 3.27 15.10 17.20
CA GLY A 74 4.26 16.19 17.19
C GLY A 74 3.80 17.41 18.01
N ASN A 75 2.49 17.69 17.99
CA ASN A 75 1.88 18.74 18.81
C ASN A 75 2.18 18.59 20.32
N TRP A 76 2.41 17.38 20.81
CA TRP A 76 2.69 17.10 22.23
C TRP A 76 4.19 17.06 22.58
N ILE A 77 5.10 17.03 21.61
CA ILE A 77 6.56 16.91 21.86
C ILE A 77 7.07 18.03 22.78
N LEU A 78 6.67 19.28 22.53
CA LEU A 78 7.10 20.41 23.35
C LEU A 78 6.42 20.47 24.73
N ARG A 79 5.31 19.74 24.92
CA ARG A 79 4.44 19.76 26.11
C ARG A 79 4.45 18.45 26.91
N ALA A 80 5.34 17.52 26.57
CA ALA A 80 5.43 16.24 27.27
C ALA A 80 5.72 16.44 28.78
N PRO A 81 5.03 15.70 29.68
CA PRO A 81 5.04 15.97 31.13
C PRO A 81 6.33 15.56 31.86
N SER A 82 7.26 14.90 31.16
CA SER A 82 8.59 14.57 31.67
C SER A 82 9.56 14.37 30.51
N LEU A 83 10.86 14.51 30.77
CA LEU A 83 11.90 14.24 29.78
C LEU A 83 11.84 12.79 29.27
N LYS A 84 11.59 11.82 30.15
CA LYS A 84 11.42 10.41 29.76
C LYS A 84 10.31 10.23 28.72
N ARG A 85 9.14 10.84 28.94
CA ARG A 85 8.03 10.78 27.96
C ARG A 85 8.34 11.55 26.68
N LYS A 86 9.05 12.68 26.78
CA LYS A 86 9.51 13.45 25.61
C LYS A 86 10.42 12.61 24.71
N CYS A 87 11.43 11.95 25.29
CA CYS A 87 12.35 11.10 24.52
C CYS A 87 11.64 9.94 23.83
N ILE A 88 10.71 9.26 24.53
CA ILE A 88 9.91 8.16 23.95
C ILE A 88 9.07 8.67 22.76
N LEU A 89 8.39 9.80 22.92
CA LEU A 89 7.54 10.36 21.87
C LEU A 89 8.36 10.80 20.64
N ILE A 90 9.52 11.42 20.85
CA ILE A 90 10.43 11.80 19.76
C ILE A 90 10.90 10.56 19.00
N ALA A 91 11.31 9.50 19.70
CA ALA A 91 11.73 8.25 19.06
C ALA A 91 10.59 7.62 18.24
N LYS A 92 9.37 7.58 18.78
CA LYS A 92 8.20 7.09 18.06
C LYS A 92 7.92 7.88 16.78
N VAL A 93 7.87 9.21 16.86
CA VAL A 93 7.62 10.07 15.70
C VAL A 93 8.75 9.95 14.66
N GLN A 94 10.00 9.73 15.10
CA GLN A 94 11.12 9.45 14.21
C GLN A 94 10.93 8.10 13.47
N ASP A 95 10.48 7.06 14.17
CA ASP A 95 10.21 5.75 13.56
C ASP A 95 9.08 5.83 12.53
N GLU A 96 8.01 6.60 12.78
CA GLU A 96 6.93 6.84 11.80
C GLU A 96 7.44 7.49 10.50
N ALA A 97 8.38 8.43 10.61
CA ALA A 97 9.03 8.98 9.42
C ALA A 97 9.79 7.90 8.64
N GLY A 98 10.50 7.00 9.35
CA GLY A 98 11.16 5.84 8.75
C GLY A 98 10.19 4.87 8.09
N HIS A 99 9.06 4.58 8.73
CA HIS A 99 8.01 3.73 8.15
C HIS A 99 7.41 4.35 6.88
N GLY A 100 7.14 5.65 6.90
CA GLY A 100 6.69 6.39 5.72
C GLY A 100 7.67 6.25 4.56
N LEU A 101 8.98 6.38 4.82
CA LEU A 101 10.02 6.17 3.81
C LEU A 101 10.01 4.75 3.24
N TYR A 102 9.92 3.72 4.09
CA TYR A 102 9.84 2.34 3.62
C TYR A 102 8.61 2.08 2.74
N LEU A 103 7.46 2.64 3.11
CA LEU A 103 6.22 2.49 2.35
C LEU A 103 6.26 3.24 1.01
N TYR A 104 6.84 4.45 0.97
CA TYR A 104 7.06 5.14 -0.30
C TYR A 104 8.00 4.35 -1.21
N SER A 105 9.14 3.87 -0.69
CA SER A 105 10.05 3.02 -1.46
C SER A 105 9.36 1.75 -1.97
N ALA A 106 8.47 1.14 -1.18
CA ALA A 106 7.68 0.00 -1.62
C ALA A 106 6.70 0.38 -2.75
N ALA A 107 6.02 1.52 -2.64
CA ALA A 107 5.13 2.01 -3.70
C ALA A 107 5.89 2.33 -5.00
N GLU A 108 7.08 2.93 -4.91
CA GLU A 108 7.93 3.24 -6.08
C GLU A 108 8.33 1.98 -6.87
N THR A 109 8.47 0.82 -6.21
CA THR A 109 8.72 -0.45 -6.93
C THR A 109 7.59 -0.82 -7.91
N LEU A 110 6.41 -0.22 -7.77
CA LEU A 110 5.27 -0.45 -8.64
C LEU A 110 5.19 0.53 -9.82
N GLY A 111 6.15 1.46 -9.95
CA GLY A 111 6.31 2.33 -11.13
C GLY A 111 5.69 3.72 -11.03
N THR A 112 5.62 4.29 -9.82
CA THR A 112 5.24 5.71 -9.58
C THR A 112 6.45 6.60 -9.37
#